data_AF-A0A497J6S7-F1
#
_entry.id   AF-A0A497J6S7-F1
#
_cell.length_a   1.000
_cell.length_b   1.000
_cell.length_c   1.000
_cell.angle_alpha   90.00
_cell.angle_beta   90.00
_cell.angle_gamma   90.00
#
_symmetry.space_group_name_H-M   'P 1'
#
loop_
_entity.id
_entity.type
_entity.pdbx_description
1 polymer ?
#
loop_
_entity_poly.entity_id
_entity_poly.type
_entity_poly.pdbx_seq_one_letter_code
_entity_poly.pdbx_strand_id
1 'polypeptide(L)'
;MPKITIPGALVRIDPRDSVRLEELYRRFGNARRRAYTLKQRGVEKAEIERILQEQVGLNSRYAKDAYNSIEGLPPHVTFGGKRNQQLRMSGKISKEEYLKRRNSLIISRGDRTKKGNLNARIIKENGKFMLRINVPPEQGFSERWIYPEIFIPGKYLQRYGHLLDGKHPYTVVIKRRNDDKGHDVRIVVEVPEEPRPEPERVMALDVNAGHVDFAVAERGRVVATGKINCHEVQHASTNKTNNLLHATANKIRNIAQHYDARVVYGKLNTARFKANSGANRKVKRIPHHKLGSILGYKCGAKKRSEAYTTKLGERLSPLVGLDV
;
A
#
# COMPACT_ATOMS: atom_id res chain seq x y z
N MET A 1 2.18 -0.48 -8.74
CA MET A 1 3.46 -0.17 -8.05
C MET A 1 3.21 -0.05 -6.55
N PRO A 2 3.59 -1.06 -5.77
CA PRO A 2 3.54 -0.99 -4.31
C PRO A 2 4.46 0.11 -3.79
N LYS A 3 4.00 0.80 -2.74
CA LYS A 3 4.81 1.77 -2.00
C LYS A 3 5.47 1.07 -0.83
N ILE A 4 6.80 1.10 -0.79
CA ILE A 4 7.58 0.57 0.32
C ILE A 4 8.11 1.74 1.15
N THR A 5 8.05 1.60 2.47
CA THR A 5 8.65 2.55 3.40
C THR A 5 9.97 2.00 3.93
N ILE A 6 11.04 2.73 3.67
CA ILE A 6 12.38 2.47 4.18
C ILE A 6 12.57 3.34 5.44
N PRO A 7 12.81 2.76 6.62
CA PRO A 7 13.11 3.51 7.83
C PRO A 7 14.55 4.04 7.80
N GLY A 8 14.75 5.20 8.38
CA GLY A 8 16.06 5.79 8.65
C GLY A 8 15.98 6.77 9.83
N ALA A 9 17.11 7.38 10.17
CA ALA A 9 17.19 8.39 11.22
C ALA A 9 18.30 9.41 10.90
N LEU A 10 18.11 10.67 11.28
CA LEU A 10 19.21 11.64 11.26
C LEU A 10 20.10 11.37 12.48
N VAL A 11 21.38 11.09 12.25
CA VAL A 11 22.33 10.70 13.30
C VAL A 11 23.31 11.80 13.67
N ARG A 12 23.63 12.68 12.71
CA ARG A 12 24.51 13.84 12.95
C ARG A 12 23.98 15.03 12.17
N ILE A 13 23.83 16.16 12.86
CA ILE A 13 23.41 17.43 12.28
C ILE A 13 24.37 18.48 12.83
N ASP A 14 24.92 19.32 11.95
CA ASP A 14 25.71 20.46 12.40
C ASP A 14 24.83 21.41 13.23
N PRO A 15 25.31 22.00 14.34
CA PRO A 15 24.51 22.94 15.14
C PRO A 15 23.92 24.09 14.33
N ARG A 16 24.65 24.59 13.32
CA ARG A 16 24.20 25.63 12.39
C ARG A 16 23.02 25.16 11.54
N ASP A 17 23.11 23.92 11.04
CA ASP A 17 22.06 23.29 10.24
C ASP A 17 20.84 22.91 11.09
N SER A 18 21.02 22.64 12.38
CA SER A 18 19.93 22.34 13.31
C SER A 18 19.00 23.54 13.44
N VAL A 19 19.51 24.77 13.55
CA VAL A 19 18.69 25.99 13.61
C VAL A 19 17.85 26.15 12.34
N ARG A 20 18.45 25.89 11.18
CA ARG A 20 17.78 25.99 9.88
C ARG A 20 16.72 24.90 9.67
N LEU A 21 16.97 23.70 10.18
CA LEU A 21 16.00 22.61 10.19
C LEU A 21 14.80 22.94 11.09
N GLU A 22 15.05 23.56 12.25
CA GLU A 22 14.00 24.04 13.14
C GLU A 22 13.11 25.10 12.50
N GLU A 23 13.71 26.04 11.77
CA GLU A 23 12.96 27.04 11.03
C GLU A 23 12.10 26.42 9.91
N LEU A 24 12.64 25.44 9.20
CA LEU A 24 11.88 24.66 8.21
C LEU A 24 10.69 23.95 8.86
N TYR A 25 10.88 23.32 10.03
CA TYR A 25 9.80 22.70 10.80
C TYR A 25 8.70 23.71 11.16
N ARG A 26 9.09 24.89 11.65
CA ARG A 26 8.16 25.95 12.04
C ARG A 26 7.33 26.43 10.86
N ARG A 27 7.99 26.75 9.73
CA ARG A 27 7.32 27.20 8.50
C ARG A 27 6.43 26.10 7.93
N PHE A 28 6.92 24.88 7.78
CA PHE A 28 6.12 23.77 7.22
C PHE A 28 4.92 23.44 8.12
N GLY A 29 5.10 23.41 9.45
CA GLY A 29 4.02 23.24 10.42
C GLY A 29 2.98 24.36 10.40
N ASN A 30 3.39 25.60 10.10
CA ASN A 30 2.46 26.70 9.85
C ASN A 30 1.69 26.48 8.54
N ALA A 31 2.37 26.18 7.44
CA ALA A 31 1.75 25.93 6.14
C ALA A 31 0.68 24.84 6.21
N ARG A 32 0.96 23.71 6.86
CA ARG A 32 -0.03 22.62 7.01
C ARG A 32 -1.29 23.07 7.74
N ARG A 33 -1.14 23.81 8.83
CA ARG A 33 -2.27 24.29 9.63
C ARG A 33 -3.08 25.34 8.86
N ARG A 34 -2.40 26.27 8.19
CA ARG A 34 -3.03 27.28 7.34
C ARG A 34 -3.79 26.64 6.18
N ALA A 35 -3.17 25.67 5.49
CA ALA A 35 -3.77 24.91 4.41
C ALA A 35 -5.05 24.20 4.88
N TYR A 36 -4.97 23.53 6.04
CA TYR A 36 -6.11 22.84 6.63
C TYR A 36 -7.25 23.82 6.95
N THR A 37 -6.97 24.95 7.61
CA THR A 37 -8.00 25.96 7.91
C THR A 37 -8.68 26.50 6.66
N LEU A 38 -7.91 26.81 5.61
CA LEU A 38 -8.48 27.32 4.35
C LEU A 38 -9.30 26.25 3.63
N LYS A 39 -8.83 25.00 3.61
CA LYS A 39 -9.59 23.86 3.05
C LYS A 39 -10.93 23.67 3.77
N GLN A 40 -10.95 23.77 5.10
CA GLN A 40 -12.20 23.66 5.87
C GLN A 40 -13.17 24.82 5.59
N ARG A 41 -12.68 25.95 5.08
CA ARG A 41 -13.51 27.08 4.63
C ARG A 41 -13.96 26.96 3.17
N GLY A 42 -13.65 25.86 2.49
CA GLY A 42 -14.02 25.66 1.08
C GLY A 42 -13.18 26.44 0.08
N VAL A 43 -11.99 26.94 0.47
CA VAL A 43 -11.09 27.63 -0.47
C VAL A 43 -10.49 26.62 -1.45
N GLU A 44 -10.48 26.97 -2.73
CA GLU A 44 -9.93 26.15 -3.80
C GLU A 44 -8.44 25.84 -3.62
N LYS A 45 -8.02 24.65 -4.05
CA LYS A 45 -6.65 24.15 -3.88
C LYS A 45 -5.59 25.10 -4.44
N ALA A 46 -5.80 25.60 -5.66
CA ALA A 46 -4.85 26.48 -6.33
C ALA A 46 -4.65 27.80 -5.55
N GLU A 47 -5.73 28.35 -5.00
CA GLU A 47 -5.69 29.56 -4.20
C GLU A 47 -5.01 29.33 -2.85
N ILE A 48 -5.26 28.18 -2.20
CA ILE A 48 -4.52 27.79 -1.00
C ILE A 48 -3.03 27.72 -1.29
N GLU A 49 -2.62 27.05 -2.37
CA GLU A 49 -1.21 26.93 -2.73
C GLU A 49 -0.54 28.29 -2.99
N ARG A 50 -1.26 29.26 -3.54
CA ARG A 50 -0.80 30.65 -3.73
C ARG A 50 -0.62 31.38 -2.40
N ILE A 51 -1.66 31.38 -1.56
CA ILE A 51 -1.64 31.99 -0.22
C ILE A 51 -0.49 31.44 0.62
N LEU A 52 -0.26 30.12 0.59
CA LEU A 52 0.82 29.49 1.35
C LEU A 52 2.21 29.95 0.90
N GLN A 53 2.42 30.15 -0.40
CA GLN A 53 3.70 30.62 -0.94
C GLN A 53 3.99 32.05 -0.51
N GLU A 54 2.99 32.93 -0.56
CA GLU A 54 3.11 34.33 -0.16
C GLU A 54 3.33 34.48 1.36
N GLN A 55 2.59 33.71 2.19
CA GLN A 55 2.56 33.94 3.64
C GLN A 55 3.63 33.19 4.44
N VAL A 56 4.09 32.04 3.96
CA VAL A 56 4.88 31.11 4.80
C VAL A 56 6.36 31.14 4.45
N GLY A 57 6.77 31.82 3.38
CA GLY A 57 8.18 31.93 2.99
C GLY A 57 8.82 30.57 2.68
N LEU A 58 8.02 29.65 2.12
CA LEU A 58 8.45 28.34 1.64
C LEU A 58 8.43 28.32 0.12
N ASN A 59 9.29 27.50 -0.48
CA ASN A 59 9.20 27.26 -1.92
C ASN A 59 7.87 26.59 -2.31
N SER A 60 7.47 26.73 -3.57
CA SER A 60 6.20 26.23 -4.09
C SER A 60 5.99 24.73 -3.88
N ARG A 61 7.06 23.93 -3.85
CA ARG A 61 6.97 22.48 -3.61
C ARG A 61 6.61 22.16 -2.17
N TYR A 62 7.21 22.83 -1.20
CA TYR A 62 6.84 22.66 0.20
C TYR A 62 5.41 23.14 0.47
N ALA A 63 4.96 24.24 -0.14
CA ALA A 63 3.57 24.69 -0.04
C ALA A 63 2.60 23.62 -0.57
N LYS A 64 2.89 23.07 -1.75
CA LYS A 64 2.14 21.94 -2.32
C LYS A 64 2.15 20.74 -1.37
N ASP A 65 3.31 20.31 -0.89
CA ASP A 65 3.43 19.14 -0.02
C ASP A 65 2.72 19.33 1.32
N ALA A 66 2.70 20.55 1.87
CA ALA A 66 1.92 20.89 3.04
C ALA A 66 0.41 20.71 2.80
N TYR A 67 -0.13 21.19 1.67
CA TYR A 67 -1.53 20.95 1.29
C TYR A 67 -1.83 19.46 1.11
N ASN A 68 -1.00 18.74 0.33
CA ASN A 68 -1.24 17.31 0.07
C ASN A 68 -1.20 16.49 1.38
N SER A 69 -0.39 16.90 2.36
CA SER A 69 -0.35 16.25 3.68
C SER A 69 -1.61 16.41 4.53
N ILE A 70 -2.54 17.29 4.15
CA ILE A 70 -3.79 17.56 4.86
C ILE A 70 -5.05 17.18 4.04
N GLU A 71 -4.87 16.77 2.78
CA GLU A 71 -5.95 16.50 1.83
C GLU A 71 -6.89 15.38 2.31
N GLY A 72 -6.34 14.32 2.93
CA GLY A 72 -7.12 13.22 3.49
C GLY A 72 -7.50 13.35 4.96
N LEU A 73 -7.23 14.50 5.60
CA LEU A 73 -7.53 14.65 7.03
C LEU A 73 -9.03 14.92 7.28
N PRO A 74 -9.61 14.33 8.35
CA PRO A 74 -11.00 14.55 8.72
C PRO A 74 -11.25 15.98 9.24
N PRO A 75 -12.51 16.42 9.38
CA PRO A 75 -12.84 17.62 10.15
C PRO A 75 -12.33 17.56 11.60
N HIS A 76 -12.14 18.73 12.23
CA HIS A 76 -11.69 18.89 13.62
C HIS A 76 -10.36 18.20 14.02
N VAL A 77 -9.32 18.30 13.18
CA VAL A 77 -7.98 17.77 13.51
C VAL A 77 -7.25 18.64 14.54
N THR A 78 -6.79 18.00 15.63
CA THR A 78 -5.83 18.60 16.57
C THR A 78 -4.39 18.39 16.09
N PHE A 79 -3.78 19.42 15.50
CA PHE A 79 -2.35 19.39 15.17
C PHE A 79 -1.49 19.30 16.44
N GLY A 80 -0.50 18.41 16.43
CA GLY A 80 0.29 18.09 17.62
C GLY A 80 -0.32 17.00 18.50
N GLY A 81 -1.56 16.59 18.22
CA GLY A 81 -2.25 15.49 18.90
C GLY A 81 -2.95 15.90 20.20
N LYS A 82 -4.09 15.24 20.48
CA LYS A 82 -4.94 15.52 21.66
C LYS A 82 -4.18 15.42 22.98
N ARG A 83 -3.29 14.42 23.13
CA ARG A 83 -2.47 14.25 24.34
C ARG A 83 -1.61 15.48 24.63
N ASN A 84 -0.93 16.04 23.63
CA ASN A 84 -0.10 17.23 23.82
C ASN A 84 -0.95 18.47 24.11
N GLN A 85 -2.14 18.58 23.51
CA GLN A 85 -3.09 19.64 23.82
C GLN A 85 -3.53 19.55 25.30
N GLN A 86 -3.88 18.37 25.78
CA GLN A 86 -4.25 18.14 27.19
C GLN A 86 -3.10 18.48 28.14
N LEU A 87 -1.87 18.04 27.84
CA LEU A 87 -0.69 18.40 28.62
C LEU A 87 -0.53 19.92 28.70
N ARG A 88 -0.68 20.63 27.58
CA ARG A 88 -0.60 22.10 27.53
C ARG A 88 -1.71 22.77 28.34
N MET A 89 -2.94 22.28 28.27
CA MET A 89 -4.08 22.82 29.04
C MET A 89 -3.92 22.58 30.54
N SER A 90 -3.35 21.43 30.93
CA SER A 90 -3.05 21.08 32.33
C SER A 90 -1.78 21.74 32.90
N GLY A 91 -1.11 22.61 32.14
CA GLY A 91 0.13 23.28 32.58
C GLY A 91 1.38 22.39 32.61
N LYS A 92 1.29 21.12 32.22
CA LYS A 92 2.42 20.15 32.27
C LYS A 92 3.50 20.39 31.22
N ILE A 93 3.20 21.14 30.16
CA ILE A 93 4.18 21.58 29.16
C ILE A 93 3.98 23.06 28.82
N SER A 94 5.09 23.73 28.49
CA SER A 94 5.06 25.13 28.09
C SER A 94 4.38 25.33 26.72
N LYS A 95 4.06 26.58 26.40
CA LYS A 95 3.57 26.95 25.06
C LYS A 95 4.61 26.61 23.99
N GLU A 96 5.88 26.90 24.24
CA GLU A 96 6.99 26.64 23.32
C GLU A 96 7.16 25.15 23.06
N GLU A 97 7.13 24.33 24.12
CA GLU A 97 7.20 22.87 24.00
C GLU A 97 6.03 22.31 23.19
N TYR A 98 4.82 22.84 23.42
CA TYR A 98 3.66 22.47 22.61
C TYR A 98 3.82 22.87 21.12
N LEU A 99 4.34 24.07 20.84
CA LEU A 99 4.61 24.53 19.47
C LEU A 99 5.64 23.63 18.78
N LYS A 100 6.71 23.26 19.49
CA LYS A 100 7.77 22.37 19.05
C LYS A 100 7.22 21.00 18.65
N ARG A 101 6.48 20.35 19.55
CA ARG A 101 5.81 19.05 19.30
C ARG A 101 4.81 19.12 18.16
N ARG A 102 4.08 20.24 18.04
CA ARG A 102 3.10 20.45 16.98
C ARG A 102 3.75 20.60 15.61
N ASN A 103 4.91 21.24 15.54
CA ASN A 103 5.68 21.46 14.32
C ASN A 103 6.80 20.41 14.18
N SER A 104 6.45 19.13 14.26
CA SER A 104 7.42 18.02 14.30
C SER A 104 7.56 17.24 12.99
N LEU A 105 6.88 17.66 11.91
CA LEU A 105 6.80 16.90 10.67
C LEU A 105 7.19 17.75 9.46
N ILE A 106 8.08 17.24 8.62
CA ILE A 106 8.36 17.73 7.26
C ILE A 106 8.05 16.59 6.29
N ILE A 107 7.35 16.90 5.21
CA ILE A 107 7.09 15.96 4.11
C ILE A 107 7.57 16.62 2.84
N SER A 108 8.33 15.87 2.06
CA SER A 108 8.82 16.29 0.76
C SER A 108 8.61 15.18 -0.25
N ARG A 109 7.86 15.43 -1.32
CA ARG A 109 7.57 14.43 -2.35
C ARG A 109 8.54 14.51 -3.53
N GLY A 110 8.94 13.35 -4.02
CA GLY A 110 9.67 13.19 -5.27
C GLY A 110 8.77 13.34 -6.49
N ASP A 111 9.34 13.86 -7.57
CA ASP A 111 8.66 14.07 -8.85
C ASP A 111 9.49 13.48 -9.98
N ARG A 112 8.91 12.52 -10.70
CA ARG A 112 9.58 11.83 -11.81
C ARG A 112 10.03 12.80 -12.90
N THR A 113 9.21 13.83 -13.18
CA THR A 113 9.51 14.85 -14.20
C THR A 113 10.65 15.78 -13.79
N LYS A 114 11.03 15.76 -12.50
CA LYS A 114 12.06 16.63 -11.92
C LYS A 114 13.28 15.84 -11.42
N LYS A 115 13.47 14.62 -11.95
CA LYS A 115 14.59 13.73 -11.63
C LYS A 115 14.72 13.51 -10.12
N GLY A 116 13.61 13.11 -9.49
CA GLY A 116 13.57 12.71 -8.08
C GLY A 116 13.00 13.79 -7.16
N ASN A 117 13.48 13.82 -5.92
CA ASN A 117 13.02 14.79 -4.93
C ASN A 117 13.93 16.01 -4.90
N LEU A 118 13.43 17.20 -5.23
CA LEU A 118 14.27 18.41 -5.24
C LEU A 118 14.53 18.95 -3.83
N ASN A 119 13.58 18.79 -2.91
CA ASN A 119 13.65 19.36 -1.57
C ASN A 119 14.38 18.46 -0.56
N ALA A 120 14.42 17.14 -0.79
CA ALA A 120 15.13 16.20 0.08
C ALA A 120 15.80 15.09 -0.75
N ARG A 121 17.14 15.03 -0.78
CA ARG A 121 17.90 13.99 -1.51
C ARG A 121 18.88 13.27 -0.64
N ILE A 122 18.86 11.94 -0.71
CA ILE A 122 19.94 11.10 -0.24
C ILE A 122 21.10 11.23 -1.22
N ILE A 123 22.26 11.56 -0.71
CA ILE A 123 23.52 11.62 -1.43
C ILE A 123 24.57 10.82 -0.67
N LYS A 124 25.61 10.40 -1.37
CA LYS A 124 26.76 9.73 -0.76
C LYS A 124 27.97 10.65 -0.82
N GLU A 125 28.58 10.91 0.33
CA GLU A 125 29.74 11.79 0.46
C GLU A 125 30.71 11.18 1.48
N ASN A 126 31.99 11.03 1.12
CA ASN A 126 33.02 10.44 1.97
C ASN A 126 32.62 9.07 2.59
N GLY A 127 31.95 8.22 1.80
CA GLY A 127 31.48 6.91 2.24
C GLY A 127 30.22 6.92 3.12
N LYS A 128 29.70 8.10 3.49
CA LYS A 128 28.52 8.29 4.33
C LYS A 128 27.29 8.65 3.50
N PHE A 129 26.11 8.34 4.02
CA PHE A 129 24.85 8.80 3.47
C PHE A 129 24.45 10.12 4.14
N MET A 130 24.22 11.15 3.33
CA MET A 130 23.75 12.46 3.76
C MET A 130 22.36 12.70 3.19
N LEU A 131 21.50 13.37 3.94
CA LEU A 131 20.21 13.84 3.46
C LEU A 131 20.30 15.34 3.16
N ARG A 132 20.50 15.70 1.90
CA ARG A 132 20.43 17.09 1.44
C ARG A 132 19.00 17.61 1.56
N ILE A 133 18.76 18.61 2.41
CA ILE A 133 17.43 19.20 2.62
C ILE A 133 17.43 20.66 2.17
N ASN A 134 16.45 21.06 1.36
CA ASN A 134 16.20 22.46 1.02
C ASN A 134 15.62 23.16 2.24
N VAL A 135 16.27 24.22 2.69
CA VAL A 135 15.78 25.05 3.79
C VAL A 135 15.46 26.46 3.29
N PRO A 136 14.46 27.12 3.88
CA PRO A 136 14.15 28.49 3.54
C PRO A 136 15.34 29.42 3.83
N PRO A 137 15.48 30.53 3.08
CA PRO A 137 16.45 31.55 3.42
C PRO A 137 16.09 32.22 4.76
N GLU A 138 17.11 32.57 5.51
CA GLU A 138 17.03 33.21 6.83
C GLU A 138 18.14 34.25 6.96
N GLN A 139 17.89 35.33 7.70
CA GLN A 139 18.89 36.39 7.90
C GLN A 139 20.18 35.78 8.48
N GLY A 140 21.33 36.07 7.84
CA GLY A 140 22.61 35.47 8.20
C GLY A 140 22.96 34.15 7.49
N PHE A 141 22.08 33.62 6.64
CA PHE A 141 22.31 32.38 5.89
C PHE A 141 22.02 32.54 4.39
N SER A 142 23.08 32.49 3.56
CA SER A 142 22.98 32.51 2.10
C SER A 142 22.70 31.13 1.49
N GLU A 143 23.09 30.07 2.20
CA GLU A 143 22.91 28.69 1.77
C GLU A 143 21.43 28.29 1.73
N ARG A 144 21.06 27.45 0.76
CA ARG A 144 19.69 26.91 0.63
C ARG A 144 19.56 25.44 1.01
N TRP A 145 20.67 24.83 1.41
CA TRP A 145 20.75 23.39 1.68
C TRP A 145 21.45 23.15 3.00
N ILE A 146 21.02 22.10 3.68
CA ILE A 146 21.70 21.49 4.83
C ILE A 146 21.98 20.02 4.51
N TYR A 147 22.96 19.43 5.18
CA TYR A 147 23.42 18.06 4.91
C TYR A 147 23.58 17.24 6.19
N PRO A 148 22.49 16.92 6.91
CA PRO A 148 22.55 15.98 8.02
C PRO A 148 22.93 14.56 7.56
N GLU A 149 23.71 13.86 8.37
CA GLU A 149 24.04 12.45 8.19
C GLU A 149 22.80 11.59 8.47
N ILE A 150 22.47 10.66 7.57
CA ILE A 150 21.32 9.77 7.67
C ILE A 150 21.77 8.31 7.80
N PHE A 151 21.27 7.63 8.82
CA PHE A 151 21.38 6.19 8.95
C PHE A 151 20.22 5.50 8.24
N ILE A 152 20.54 4.51 7.40
CA ILE A 152 19.57 3.61 6.74
C ILE A 152 20.03 2.17 7.00
N PRO A 153 19.17 1.27 7.52
CA PRO A 153 19.59 -0.09 7.83
C PRO A 153 20.04 -0.84 6.56
N GLY A 154 21.16 -1.58 6.68
CA GLY A 154 21.83 -2.25 5.55
C GLY A 154 20.92 -3.13 4.70
N LYS A 155 19.97 -3.86 5.29
CA LYS A 155 19.01 -4.69 4.56
C LYS A 155 18.18 -3.91 3.53
N TYR A 156 17.87 -2.63 3.81
CA TYR A 156 17.13 -1.78 2.88
C TYR A 156 18.06 -1.18 1.83
N LEU A 157 19.31 -0.85 2.18
CA LEU A 157 20.30 -0.39 1.21
C LEU A 157 20.63 -1.48 0.18
N GLN A 158 20.80 -2.73 0.62
CA GLN A 158 21.04 -3.86 -0.27
C GLN A 158 19.90 -4.07 -1.26
N ARG A 159 18.65 -4.00 -0.78
CA ARG A 159 17.48 -4.30 -1.62
C ARG A 159 16.99 -3.12 -2.46
N TYR A 160 17.04 -1.90 -1.90
CA TYR A 160 16.40 -0.72 -2.48
C TYR A 160 17.37 0.45 -2.69
N GLY A 161 18.67 0.29 -2.42
CA GLY A 161 19.65 1.38 -2.54
C GLY A 161 19.72 1.99 -3.94
N HIS A 162 19.45 1.18 -4.98
CA HIS A 162 19.36 1.66 -6.37
C HIS A 162 18.23 2.69 -6.59
N LEU A 163 17.19 2.68 -5.76
CA LEU A 163 16.10 3.67 -5.78
C LEU A 163 16.40 4.94 -4.96
N LEU A 164 17.53 4.99 -4.26
CA LEU A 164 17.91 6.08 -3.35
C LEU A 164 18.99 6.99 -3.94
N ASP A 165 19.35 6.83 -5.22
CA ASP A 165 20.40 7.57 -5.94
C ASP A 165 20.10 9.06 -6.22
N GLY A 166 18.99 9.57 -5.68
CA GLY A 166 18.54 10.96 -5.86
C GLY A 166 17.96 11.28 -7.24
N LYS A 167 17.92 10.33 -8.18
CA LYS A 167 17.30 10.45 -9.50
C LYS A 167 15.88 9.88 -9.51
N HIS A 168 15.62 8.87 -8.67
CA HIS A 168 14.31 8.27 -8.52
C HIS A 168 13.36 9.14 -7.67
N PRO A 169 12.06 9.17 -8.00
CA PRO A 169 11.07 9.87 -7.19
C PRO A 169 10.77 9.08 -5.92
N TYR A 170 11.21 9.61 -4.77
CA TYR A 170 10.81 9.11 -3.46
C TYR A 170 10.31 10.25 -2.57
N THR A 171 9.39 9.92 -1.67
CA THR A 171 8.92 10.85 -0.64
C THR A 171 9.78 10.70 0.59
N VAL A 172 10.27 11.80 1.13
CA VAL A 172 10.98 11.84 2.42
C VAL A 172 10.05 12.45 3.45
N VAL A 173 9.89 11.76 4.57
CA VAL A 173 9.17 12.25 5.74
C VAL A 173 10.15 12.32 6.90
N ILE A 174 10.38 13.52 7.43
CA ILE A 174 11.26 13.73 8.59
C ILE A 174 10.38 14.08 9.78
N LYS A 175 10.45 13.27 10.82
CA LYS A 175 9.68 13.46 12.04
C LYS A 175 10.61 13.63 13.24
N ARG A 176 10.52 14.78 13.91
CA ARG A 176 11.18 15.01 15.20
C ARG A 176 10.54 14.13 16.27
N ARG A 177 11.37 13.51 17.11
CA ARG A 177 10.90 12.75 18.28
C ARG A 177 10.45 13.71 19.38
N ASN A 178 9.48 13.28 20.19
CA ASN A 178 8.93 14.13 21.27
C ASN A 178 9.88 14.28 22.47
N ASP A 179 10.92 13.45 22.54
CA ASP A 179 11.94 13.48 23.59
C ASP A 179 13.16 14.33 23.21
N ASP A 180 13.09 15.01 22.05
CA ASP A 180 14.18 15.80 21.46
C ASP A 180 15.48 15.01 21.21
N LYS A 181 15.46 13.67 21.29
CA LYS A 181 16.63 12.81 21.05
C LYS A 181 16.88 12.51 19.58
N GLY A 182 16.38 13.34 18.67
CA GLY A 182 16.66 13.27 17.24
C GLY A 182 15.43 13.14 16.35
N HIS A 183 15.66 12.62 15.14
CA HIS A 183 14.70 12.66 14.03
C HIS A 183 14.59 11.30 13.35
N ASP A 184 13.36 10.80 13.22
CA ASP A 184 13.05 9.64 12.38
C ASP A 184 12.85 10.07 10.93
N VAL A 185 13.42 9.33 10.00
CA VAL A 185 13.24 9.53 8.57
C VAL A 185 12.48 8.33 8.00
N ARG A 186 11.46 8.59 7.18
CA ARG A 186 10.80 7.56 6.37
C ARG A 186 10.94 7.92 4.91
N ILE A 187 11.51 7.01 4.12
CA ILE A 187 11.69 7.18 2.69
C ILE A 187 10.70 6.25 2.00
N VAL A 188 9.71 6.83 1.32
CA VAL A 188 8.69 6.08 0.60
C VAL A 188 9.07 6.02 -0.86
N VAL A 189 9.41 4.82 -1.32
CA VAL A 189 9.76 4.51 -2.71
C VAL A 189 8.60 3.77 -3.38
N GLU A 190 8.37 4.07 -4.65
CA GLU A 190 7.54 3.24 -5.51
C GLU A 190 8.43 2.16 -6.11
N VAL A 191 8.15 0.90 -5.76
CA VAL A 191 8.91 -0.23 -6.28
C VAL A 191 8.20 -0.68 -7.56
N PRO A 192 8.91 -0.72 -8.71
CA PRO A 192 8.38 -1.37 -9.91
C PRO A 192 7.95 -2.78 -9.53
N GLU A 193 6.76 -3.21 -9.94
CA GLU A 193 6.40 -4.62 -9.76
C GLU A 193 7.32 -5.43 -10.65
N GLU A 194 8.28 -6.12 -10.05
CA GLU A 194 8.98 -7.19 -10.74
C GLU A 194 7.89 -8.17 -11.21
N PRO A 195 7.81 -8.50 -12.51
CA PRO A 195 6.89 -9.51 -12.97
C PRO A 195 7.24 -10.79 -12.22
N ARG A 196 6.33 -11.24 -11.34
CA ARG A 196 6.54 -12.53 -10.68
C ARG A 196 6.65 -13.58 -11.79
N PRO A 197 7.64 -14.48 -11.74
CA PRO A 197 7.66 -15.61 -12.66
C PRO A 197 6.30 -16.31 -12.59
N GLU A 198 5.77 -16.77 -13.74
CA GLU A 198 4.50 -17.50 -13.72
C GLU A 198 4.64 -18.68 -12.73
N PRO A 199 3.66 -18.89 -11.84
CA PRO A 199 3.73 -19.99 -10.90
C PRO A 199 3.93 -21.32 -11.63
N GLU A 200 4.94 -22.11 -11.23
CA GLU A 200 5.18 -23.43 -11.82
C GLU A 200 4.01 -24.39 -11.56
N ARG A 201 3.25 -24.14 -10.48
CA ARG A 201 2.12 -24.97 -10.05
C ARG A 201 0.79 -24.44 -10.57
N VAL A 202 -0.13 -25.38 -10.81
CA VAL A 202 -1.51 -25.09 -11.22
C VAL A 202 -2.47 -25.65 -10.20
N MET A 203 -3.35 -24.81 -9.66
CA MET A 203 -4.49 -25.23 -8.85
C MET A 203 -5.73 -25.29 -9.75
N ALA A 204 -6.15 -26.50 -10.12
CA ALA A 204 -7.39 -26.72 -10.84
C ALA A 204 -8.56 -26.81 -9.86
N LEU A 205 -9.66 -26.14 -10.20
CA LEU A 205 -10.89 -26.16 -9.43
C LEU A 205 -11.99 -26.87 -10.21
N ASP A 206 -12.66 -27.80 -9.53
CA ASP A 206 -13.92 -28.36 -9.97
C ASP A 206 -15.06 -27.82 -9.10
N VAL A 207 -16.04 -27.16 -9.73
CA VAL A 207 -17.07 -26.39 -9.02
C VAL A 207 -18.38 -27.16 -9.05
N ASN A 208 -18.71 -27.75 -7.90
CA ASN A 208 -19.89 -28.56 -7.71
C ASN A 208 -21.01 -27.80 -6.99
N ALA A 209 -22.19 -28.42 -6.94
CA ALA A 209 -23.27 -27.90 -6.12
C ALA A 209 -22.86 -28.05 -4.64
N GLY A 210 -22.59 -26.93 -3.97
CA GLY A 210 -22.33 -26.87 -2.52
C GLY A 210 -20.91 -27.23 -2.07
N HIS A 211 -19.98 -27.47 -2.99
CA HIS A 211 -18.55 -27.56 -2.69
C HIS A 211 -17.71 -27.24 -3.92
N VAL A 212 -16.43 -26.93 -3.69
CA VAL A 212 -15.42 -26.77 -4.74
C VAL A 212 -14.28 -27.72 -4.41
N ASP A 213 -14.02 -28.67 -5.29
CA ASP A 213 -12.86 -29.55 -5.20
C ASP A 213 -11.66 -28.87 -5.86
N PHE A 214 -10.47 -29.13 -5.33
CA PHE A 214 -9.25 -28.62 -5.91
C PHE A 214 -8.17 -29.68 -6.00
N ALA A 215 -7.32 -29.53 -7.02
CA ALA A 215 -6.06 -30.25 -7.15
C ALA A 215 -4.96 -29.27 -7.51
N VAL A 216 -3.87 -29.28 -6.76
CA VAL A 216 -2.63 -28.56 -7.07
C VAL A 216 -1.68 -29.54 -7.75
N ALA A 217 -1.18 -29.20 -8.93
CA ALA A 217 -0.26 -30.04 -9.67
C ALA A 217 0.98 -29.26 -10.12
N GLU A 218 2.10 -29.98 -10.21
CA GLU A 218 3.40 -29.50 -10.66
C GLU A 218 3.99 -30.56 -11.60
N ARG A 219 4.36 -30.18 -12.83
CA ARG A 219 5.01 -31.07 -13.82
C ARG A 219 4.34 -32.45 -13.97
N GLY A 220 3.01 -32.50 -13.96
CA GLY A 220 2.22 -33.73 -14.12
C GLY A 220 1.99 -34.54 -12.84
N ARG A 221 2.54 -34.12 -11.69
CA ARG A 221 2.29 -34.74 -10.38
C ARG A 221 1.30 -33.92 -9.57
N VAL A 222 0.32 -34.59 -8.95
CA VAL A 222 -0.57 -33.96 -7.97
C VAL A 222 0.19 -33.79 -6.65
N VAL A 223 0.26 -32.54 -6.18
CA VAL A 223 0.94 -32.10 -4.95
C VAL A 223 -0.02 -32.06 -3.77
N ALA A 224 -1.26 -31.62 -4.02
CA ALA A 224 -2.29 -31.56 -3.00
C ALA A 224 -3.68 -31.69 -3.64
N THR A 225 -4.62 -32.26 -2.90
CA THR A 225 -6.04 -32.25 -3.23
C THR A 225 -6.83 -31.81 -2.01
N GLY A 226 -8.07 -31.39 -2.22
CA GLY A 226 -8.97 -31.10 -1.11
C GLY A 226 -10.31 -30.57 -1.57
N LYS A 227 -11.17 -30.34 -0.58
CA LYS A 227 -12.56 -29.90 -0.77
C LYS A 227 -12.85 -28.66 0.05
N ILE A 228 -13.48 -27.67 -0.58
CA ILE A 228 -13.94 -26.44 0.06
C ILE A 228 -15.46 -26.48 0.09
N ASN A 229 -16.03 -26.77 1.26
CA ASN A 229 -17.48 -26.81 1.44
C ASN A 229 -18.11 -25.41 1.31
N CYS A 230 -19.17 -25.32 0.53
CA CYS A 230 -19.98 -24.11 0.32
C CYS A 230 -21.48 -24.45 0.23
N HIS A 231 -21.95 -25.48 0.96
CA HIS A 231 -23.32 -26.01 0.91
C HIS A 231 -24.38 -24.93 1.20
N GLU A 232 -24.05 -23.98 2.07
CA GLU A 232 -24.89 -22.83 2.43
C GLU A 232 -25.32 -21.98 1.23
N VAL A 233 -24.54 -21.97 0.16
CA VAL A 233 -24.83 -21.23 -1.08
C VAL A 233 -26.10 -21.77 -1.76
N GLN A 234 -26.44 -23.06 -1.59
CA GLN A 234 -27.58 -23.68 -2.27
C GLN A 234 -28.94 -23.21 -1.74
N HIS A 235 -29.00 -22.75 -0.49
CA HIS A 235 -30.23 -22.40 0.23
C HIS A 235 -30.27 -20.94 0.68
N ALA A 236 -29.25 -20.14 0.35
CA ALA A 236 -29.12 -18.76 0.78
C ALA A 236 -29.83 -17.76 -0.14
N SER A 237 -30.28 -16.64 0.44
CA SER A 237 -30.78 -15.48 -0.31
C SER A 237 -29.67 -14.86 -1.17
N THR A 238 -30.03 -14.09 -2.20
CA THR A 238 -29.07 -13.52 -3.17
C THR A 238 -27.90 -12.77 -2.54
N ASN A 239 -28.17 -11.97 -1.50
CA ASN A 239 -27.15 -11.20 -0.78
C ASN A 239 -26.23 -12.11 0.05
N LYS A 240 -26.81 -13.06 0.79
CA LYS A 240 -26.04 -14.04 1.59
C LYS A 240 -25.18 -14.92 0.68
N THR A 241 -25.72 -15.36 -0.46
CA THR A 241 -25.00 -16.08 -1.52
C THR A 241 -23.79 -15.29 -2.01
N ASN A 242 -23.91 -13.97 -2.24
CA ASN A 242 -22.78 -13.17 -2.70
C ASN A 242 -21.64 -13.16 -1.67
N ASN A 243 -21.96 -12.93 -0.39
CA ASN A 243 -20.99 -12.92 0.69
C ASN A 243 -20.29 -14.28 0.85
N LEU A 244 -21.05 -15.37 0.80
CA LEU A 244 -20.51 -16.74 0.89
C LEU A 244 -19.58 -17.07 -0.28
N LEU A 245 -19.90 -16.63 -1.50
CA LEU A 245 -19.02 -16.81 -2.66
C LEU A 245 -17.73 -16.00 -2.52
N HIS A 246 -17.78 -14.77 -2.01
CA HIS A 246 -16.57 -13.98 -1.72
C HIS A 246 -15.70 -14.62 -0.64
N ALA A 247 -16.31 -15.22 0.39
CA ALA A 247 -15.60 -15.95 1.43
C ALA A 247 -14.94 -17.22 0.86
N THR A 248 -15.66 -17.98 0.02
CA THR A 248 -15.14 -19.16 -0.68
C THR A 248 -13.94 -18.78 -1.57
N ALA A 249 -14.07 -17.72 -2.36
CA ALA A 249 -12.97 -17.23 -3.19
C ALA A 249 -11.75 -16.76 -2.38
N ASN A 250 -11.95 -16.18 -1.19
CA ASN A 250 -10.83 -15.84 -0.29
C ASN A 250 -10.11 -17.10 0.22
N LYS A 251 -10.84 -18.17 0.56
CA LYS A 251 -10.23 -19.46 0.95
C LYS A 251 -9.40 -20.03 -0.19
N ILE A 252 -9.95 -20.07 -1.41
CA ILE A 252 -9.26 -20.51 -2.62
C ILE A 252 -7.98 -19.69 -2.83
N ARG A 253 -8.07 -18.36 -2.75
CA ARG A 253 -6.92 -17.47 -2.90
C ARG A 253 -5.82 -17.78 -1.89
N ASN A 254 -6.17 -17.99 -0.62
CA ASN A 254 -5.19 -18.27 0.42
C ASN A 254 -4.49 -19.62 0.17
N ILE A 255 -5.22 -20.64 -0.28
CA ILE A 255 -4.65 -21.94 -0.66
C ILE A 255 -3.71 -21.79 -1.86
N ALA A 256 -4.17 -21.11 -2.91
CA ALA A 256 -3.36 -20.85 -4.11
C ALA A 256 -2.07 -20.09 -3.78
N GLN A 257 -2.13 -19.10 -2.88
CA GLN A 257 -0.96 -18.36 -2.40
C GLN A 257 -0.02 -19.22 -1.55
N HIS A 258 -0.56 -20.11 -0.72
CA HIS A 258 0.24 -21.03 0.10
C HIS A 258 1.08 -21.97 -0.77
N TYR A 259 0.49 -22.51 -1.83
CA TYR A 259 1.18 -23.43 -2.74
C TYR A 259 1.98 -22.74 -3.85
N ASP A 260 1.90 -21.40 -3.95
CA ASP A 260 2.37 -20.62 -5.10
C ASP A 260 1.86 -21.21 -6.42
N ALA A 261 0.53 -21.27 -6.57
CA ALA A 261 -0.14 -21.90 -7.69
C ALA A 261 -1.06 -20.92 -8.43
N ARG A 262 -1.05 -20.98 -9.78
CA ARG A 262 -2.02 -20.25 -10.59
C ARG A 262 -3.37 -20.98 -10.55
N VAL A 263 -4.46 -20.24 -10.39
CA VAL A 263 -5.81 -20.83 -10.33
C VAL A 263 -6.38 -21.01 -11.73
N VAL A 264 -6.82 -22.22 -12.05
CA VAL A 264 -7.63 -22.52 -13.23
C VAL A 264 -8.96 -23.11 -12.80
N TYR A 265 -10.01 -22.80 -13.54
CA TYR A 265 -11.31 -23.40 -13.31
C TYR A 265 -11.97 -23.69 -14.64
N GLY A 266 -12.83 -24.70 -14.63
CA GLY A 266 -13.52 -25.14 -15.82
C GLY A 266 -14.55 -24.14 -16.34
N LYS A 267 -15.12 -24.42 -17.52
CA LYS A 267 -16.17 -23.64 -18.16
C LYS A 267 -17.41 -24.52 -18.32
N LEU A 268 -18.26 -24.53 -17.30
CA LEU A 268 -19.59 -25.12 -17.40
C LEU A 268 -20.61 -24.19 -18.06
N ASN A 269 -21.32 -24.73 -19.05
CA ASN A 269 -22.54 -24.13 -19.60
C ASN A 269 -23.78 -24.86 -19.07
N THR A 270 -24.17 -24.52 -17.84
CA THR A 270 -25.32 -25.14 -17.16
C THR A 270 -26.67 -24.78 -17.81
N ALA A 271 -26.73 -23.75 -18.67
CA ALA A 271 -27.97 -23.32 -19.31
C ALA A 271 -28.51 -24.32 -20.36
N ARG A 272 -27.61 -25.10 -20.99
CA ARG A 272 -27.97 -26.11 -22.00
C ARG A 272 -28.29 -27.49 -21.41
N PHE A 273 -28.11 -27.68 -20.10
CA PHE A 273 -28.35 -28.95 -19.43
C PHE A 273 -29.87 -29.23 -19.32
N LYS A 274 -30.30 -30.42 -19.76
CA LYS A 274 -31.69 -30.88 -19.69
C LYS A 274 -31.73 -32.30 -19.12
N ALA A 275 -32.32 -32.45 -17.93
CA ALA A 275 -32.59 -33.73 -17.27
C ALA A 275 -33.94 -33.67 -16.52
N ASN A 276 -34.18 -34.59 -15.58
CA ASN A 276 -35.35 -34.54 -14.71
C ASN A 276 -35.35 -33.27 -13.81
N SER A 277 -36.50 -32.94 -13.22
CA SER A 277 -36.71 -31.70 -12.45
C SER A 277 -35.75 -31.54 -11.27
N GLY A 278 -35.40 -32.65 -10.59
CA GLY A 278 -34.45 -32.67 -9.48
C GLY A 278 -33.01 -32.39 -9.91
N ALA A 279 -32.54 -33.05 -10.97
CA ALA A 279 -31.21 -32.86 -11.53
C ALA A 279 -31.03 -31.44 -12.10
N ASN A 280 -32.04 -30.93 -12.82
CA ASN A 280 -32.03 -29.55 -13.31
C ASN A 280 -31.92 -28.53 -12.18
N ARG A 281 -32.60 -28.76 -11.05
CA ARG A 281 -32.54 -27.87 -9.88
C ARG A 281 -31.14 -27.85 -9.26
N LYS A 282 -30.47 -28.98 -9.16
CA LYS A 282 -29.09 -29.07 -8.64
C LYS A 282 -28.10 -28.35 -9.56
N VAL A 283 -28.13 -28.64 -10.87
CA VAL A 283 -27.19 -28.07 -11.86
C VAL A 283 -27.37 -26.55 -12.00
N LYS A 284 -28.60 -26.05 -12.02
CA LYS A 284 -28.87 -24.60 -12.11
C LYS A 284 -28.45 -23.81 -10.87
N ARG A 285 -28.24 -24.48 -9.73
CA ARG A 285 -27.77 -23.86 -8.47
C ARG A 285 -26.26 -23.86 -8.30
N ILE A 286 -25.50 -24.44 -9.24
CA ILE A 286 -24.04 -24.38 -9.21
C ILE A 286 -23.62 -22.93 -9.47
N PRO A 287 -22.87 -22.28 -8.56
CA PRO A 287 -22.52 -20.87 -8.66
C PRO A 287 -21.39 -20.59 -9.66
N HIS A 288 -21.29 -21.37 -10.73
CA HIS A 288 -20.14 -21.43 -11.63
C HIS A 288 -19.77 -20.06 -12.24
N HIS A 289 -20.77 -19.37 -12.82
CA HIS A 289 -20.53 -18.07 -13.46
C HIS A 289 -20.15 -16.98 -12.44
N LYS A 290 -20.88 -16.91 -11.33
CA LYS A 290 -20.69 -15.86 -10.31
C LYS A 290 -19.40 -16.06 -9.53
N LEU A 291 -19.12 -17.28 -9.09
CA LEU A 291 -17.84 -17.63 -8.45
C LEU A 291 -16.67 -17.41 -9.40
N GLY A 292 -16.79 -17.83 -10.67
CA GLY A 292 -15.77 -17.62 -11.67
C GLY A 292 -15.42 -16.15 -11.91
N SER A 293 -16.43 -15.27 -11.97
CA SER A 293 -16.20 -13.81 -12.03
C SER A 293 -15.42 -13.31 -10.80
N ILE A 294 -15.78 -13.77 -9.61
CA ILE A 294 -15.11 -13.40 -8.36
C ILE A 294 -13.65 -13.88 -8.35
N LEU A 295 -13.41 -15.11 -8.78
CA LEU A 295 -12.07 -15.69 -8.88
C LEU A 295 -11.21 -14.95 -9.92
N GLY A 296 -11.80 -14.47 -11.00
CA GLY A 296 -11.11 -13.67 -12.01
C GLY A 296 -10.46 -12.43 -11.42
N TYR A 297 -11.22 -11.60 -10.70
CA TYR A 297 -10.66 -10.36 -10.15
C TYR A 297 -9.89 -10.55 -8.83
N LYS A 298 -10.18 -11.58 -8.03
CA LYS A 298 -9.46 -11.84 -6.75
C LYS A 298 -8.18 -12.65 -6.90
N CYS A 299 -8.13 -13.56 -7.88
CA CYS A 299 -7.07 -14.55 -8.00
C CYS A 299 -6.41 -14.54 -9.38
N GLY A 300 -6.90 -13.74 -10.34
CA GLY A 300 -6.44 -13.82 -11.73
C GLY A 300 -6.77 -15.16 -12.39
N ALA A 301 -7.84 -15.83 -11.95
CA ALA A 301 -8.13 -17.20 -12.36
C ALA A 301 -8.41 -17.30 -13.88
N LYS A 302 -7.79 -18.29 -14.55
CA LYS A 302 -7.96 -18.53 -15.99
C LYS A 302 -9.06 -19.58 -16.23
N LYS A 303 -10.05 -19.24 -17.06
CA LYS A 303 -11.07 -20.18 -17.55
C LYS A 303 -10.45 -21.20 -18.50
N ARG A 304 -10.77 -22.49 -18.34
CA ARG A 304 -10.39 -23.57 -19.26
C ARG A 304 -11.62 -24.35 -19.71
N SER A 305 -11.51 -25.03 -20.85
CA SER A 305 -12.57 -25.91 -21.34
C SER A 305 -12.62 -27.17 -20.48
N GLU A 306 -13.82 -27.63 -20.14
CA GLU A 306 -14.05 -28.94 -19.51
C GLU A 306 -14.36 -30.04 -20.55
N ALA A 307 -14.19 -29.75 -21.84
CA ALA A 307 -14.40 -30.76 -22.86
C ALA A 307 -13.50 -31.98 -22.59
N TYR A 308 -14.11 -33.16 -22.58
CA TYR A 308 -13.47 -34.47 -22.39
C TYR A 308 -12.84 -34.72 -21.00
N THR A 309 -12.96 -33.83 -20.02
CA THR A 309 -12.40 -34.04 -18.67
C THR A 309 -13.03 -35.24 -17.98
N THR A 310 -14.36 -35.40 -18.06
CA THR A 310 -15.07 -36.57 -17.51
C THR A 310 -14.67 -37.87 -18.20
N LYS A 311 -14.61 -37.89 -19.53
CA LYS A 311 -14.19 -39.08 -20.31
C LYS A 311 -12.74 -39.48 -20.03
N LEU A 312 -11.88 -38.49 -19.80
CA LEU A 312 -10.49 -38.72 -19.39
C LEU A 312 -10.45 -39.24 -17.95
N GLY A 313 -11.26 -38.67 -17.05
CA GLY A 313 -11.45 -39.13 -15.68
C GLY A 313 -11.85 -40.59 -15.62
N GLU A 314 -12.89 -41.00 -16.34
CA GLU A 314 -13.33 -42.41 -16.43
C GLU A 314 -12.21 -43.38 -16.87
N ARG A 315 -11.32 -42.94 -17.78
CA ARG A 315 -10.17 -43.74 -18.23
C ARG A 315 -9.02 -43.75 -17.23
N LEU A 316 -8.83 -42.67 -16.50
CA LEU A 316 -7.73 -42.51 -15.54
C LEU A 316 -8.07 -43.10 -14.17
N SER A 317 -9.33 -43.03 -13.74
CA SER A 317 -9.82 -43.51 -12.45
C SER A 317 -9.35 -44.91 -12.06
N PRO A 318 -9.45 -45.93 -12.93
CA PRO A 318 -8.94 -47.27 -12.64
C PRO A 318 -7.40 -47.32 -12.52
N LEU A 319 -6.69 -46.43 -13.22
CA LEU A 319 -5.22 -46.38 -13.26
C LEU A 319 -4.63 -45.65 -12.06
N VAL A 320 -5.40 -44.74 -11.42
CA VAL A 320 -4.91 -43.88 -10.34
C VAL A 320 -5.66 -44.09 -9.02
N GLY A 321 -6.57 -45.06 -8.95
CA GLY A 321 -7.30 -45.43 -7.73
C GLY A 321 -8.28 -44.34 -7.24
N LEU A 322 -8.85 -43.56 -8.16
CA LEU A 322 -9.85 -42.54 -7.83
C LEU A 322 -11.26 -43.05 -8.18
N ASP A 323 -12.15 -43.13 -7.19
CA ASP A 323 -13.58 -43.32 -7.43
C ASP A 323 -14.14 -42.05 -8.11
N VAL A 324 -14.59 -42.19 -9.36
CA VAL A 324 -15.38 -41.19 -10.09
C VAL A 324 -16.79 -41.69 -10.25
#